data_AF-A0AAW6YCK7-F1
#
_entry.id   AF-A0AAW6YCK7-F1
#
_cell.length_a   1.000
_cell.length_b   1.000
_cell.length_c   1.000
_cell.angle_alpha   90.00
_cell.angle_beta   90.00
_cell.angle_gamma   90.00
#
_symmetry.space_group_name_H-M   'P 1'
#
loop_
_entity.id
_entity.type
_entity.pdbx_description
1 polymer ?
#
loop_
_entity_poly.entity_id
_entity_poly.type
_entity_poly.pdbx_seq_one_letter_code
_entity_poly.pdbx_strand_id
1 'polypeptide(L)' 'RVDYSGRSVIVVGPQLKLHQCGLPKQMALELFKPFVMKRLVDLNHAQNIKSAKRMVERFRPQVWDVLEEVITEHPVLL' A
#
# COMPACT_ATOMS: atom_id res chain seq x y z
N ARG A 1 19.17 9.61 4.46
CA ARG A 1 17.74 9.29 4.73
C ARG A 1 17.03 9.35 3.39
N VAL A 2 16.11 8.42 3.12
CA VAL A 2 15.40 8.33 1.84
C VAL A 2 13.89 8.21 2.11
N ASP A 3 13.08 8.84 1.28
CA ASP A 3 11.63 8.70 1.32
C ASP A 3 11.19 7.32 0.81
N TYR A 4 9.93 6.94 1.07
CA TYR A 4 9.36 5.64 0.68
C TYR A 4 10.17 4.44 1.20
N SER A 5 10.64 4.52 2.44
CA SER A 5 11.37 3.45 3.12
C SER A 5 10.72 3.10 4.47
N GLY A 6 10.89 1.86 4.91
CA GLY A 6 10.31 1.34 6.14
C GLY A 6 11.25 0.35 6.83
N ARG A 7 11.04 0.13 8.13
CA ARG A 7 11.74 -0.91 8.90
C ARG A 7 10.76 -1.62 9.83
N SER A 8 10.95 -2.91 10.03
CA SER A 8 10.16 -3.69 10.97
C SER A 8 10.94 -4.91 11.45
N VAL A 9 10.35 -5.66 12.39
CA VAL A 9 10.90 -6.92 12.86
C VAL A 9 10.59 -8.01 11.84
N ILE A 10 11.59 -8.83 11.50
CA ILE A 10 11.43 -9.98 10.61
C ILE A 10 10.92 -11.19 11.39
N VAL A 11 9.95 -11.90 10.81
CA VAL A 11 9.37 -13.13 11.37
C VAL A 11 9.34 -14.19 10.28
N VAL A 12 9.48 -15.46 10.65
CA VAL A 12 9.46 -16.58 9.70
C VAL A 12 8.07 -16.75 9.08
N GLY A 13 8.01 -16.82 7.74
CA GLY A 13 6.77 -17.03 6.96
C GLY A 13 6.88 -18.29 6.10
N PRO A 14 6.72 -19.50 6.67
CA PRO A 14 7.01 -20.78 6.00
C PRO A 14 6.15 -21.06 4.75
N GLN A 15 5.03 -20.36 4.58
CA GLN A 15 4.11 -20.47 3.44
C GLN A 15 4.49 -19.62 2.22
N LEU A 16 5.50 -18.75 2.34
CA LEU A 16 5.91 -17.83 1.27
C LEU A 16 6.84 -18.52 0.26
N LYS A 17 6.70 -18.17 -1.02
CA LYS A 17 7.65 -18.59 -2.07
C LYS A 17 8.94 -17.77 -1.98
N LEU A 18 10.02 -18.27 -2.59
CA LEU A 18 11.34 -17.62 -2.57
C LEU A 18 11.34 -16.15 -3.04
N HIS A 19 10.46 -15.81 -3.98
CA HIS A 19 10.32 -14.46 -4.55
C HIS A 19 9.27 -13.60 -3.83
N GLN A 20 8.76 -14.04 -2.68
CA GLN A 20 7.70 -13.35 -1.94
C GLN A 20 8.18 -12.93 -0.55
N CYS A 21 7.66 -11.80 -0.08
CA CYS A 21 7.81 -11.35 1.29
C CYS A 21 6.46 -10.90 1.86
N GLY A 22 6.26 -11.09 3.16
CA GLY A 22 5.10 -10.55 3.87
C GLY A 22 5.36 -9.10 4.29
N LEU A 23 4.43 -8.19 3.97
CA LEU A 23 4.47 -6.80 4.40
C LEU A 23 3.20 -6.46 5.20
N PRO A 24 3.32 -5.87 6.41
CA PRO A 24 2.16 -5.38 7.16
C PRO A 24 1.33 -4.39 6.34
N LYS A 25 0.00 -4.56 6.31
CA LYS A 25 -0.91 -3.74 5.49
C LYS A 25 -0.76 -2.24 5.72
N GLN A 26 -0.56 -1.81 6.97
CA GLN A 26 -0.36 -0.39 7.31
C GLN A 26 0.94 0.16 6.72
N MET A 27 2.01 -0.64 6.72
CA MET A 27 3.29 -0.24 6.15
C MET A 27 3.22 -0.16 4.62
N ALA A 28 2.57 -1.15 4.00
CA ALA A 28 2.27 -1.12 2.57
C ALA A 28 1.49 0.15 2.20
N LEU A 29 0.45 0.50 2.97
CA LEU A 29 -0.34 1.69 2.70
C LEU A 29 0.46 2.98 2.75
N GLU A 30 1.39 3.13 3.69
CA GLU A 30 2.24 4.34 3.77
C GLU A 30 3.31 4.37 2.67
N LEU A 31 3.92 3.23 2.32
CA LEU A 31 4.91 3.16 1.23
C LEU A 31 4.27 3.44 -0.14
N PHE A 32 3.06 2.95 -0.37
CA PHE A 32 2.35 3.08 -1.65
C PHE A 32 1.31 4.20 -1.67
N LYS A 33 1.28 5.05 -0.64
CA LYS A 33 0.30 6.13 -0.46
C LYS A 33 0.01 6.98 -1.70
N PRO A 34 1.01 7.52 -2.44
CA PRO A 34 0.72 8.31 -3.63
C PRO A 34 0.06 7.50 -4.75
N PHE A 35 0.43 6.23 -4.91
CA PHE A 35 -0.14 5.33 -5.91
C PHE A 35 -1.60 4.98 -5.58
N VAL A 36 -1.86 4.64 -4.32
CA VAL A 36 -3.22 4.37 -3.82
C VAL A 36 -4.12 5.59 -3.98
N MET A 37 -3.64 6.78 -3.62
CA MET A 37 -4.40 8.02 -3.77
C MET A 37 -4.73 8.34 -5.22
N LYS A 38 -3.78 8.13 -6.14
CA LYS A 38 -4.02 8.30 -7.58
C LYS A 38 -5.07 7.29 -8.07
N ARG A 39 -4.91 6.02 -7.73
CA ARG A 39 -5.82 4.95 -8.17
C ARG A 39 -7.25 5.13 -7.64
N LEU A 40 -7.41 5.62 -6.40
CA LEU A 40 -8.73 5.97 -5.84
C LEU A 40 -9.45 7.06 -6.63
N VAL A 41 -8.72 8.02 -7.19
CA VAL A 41 -9.30 9.06 -8.05
C VAL A 41 -9.63 8.48 -9.43
N ASP A 42 -8.72 7.68 -10.01
CA ASP A 42 -8.93 7.05 -11.32
C ASP A 42 -10.17 6.13 -11.35
N LEU A 43 -10.44 5.43 -10.25
CA LEU A 43 -11.60 4.56 -10.07
C LEU A 43 -12.88 5.31 -9.63
N ASN A 44 -12.84 6.64 -9.55
CA ASN A 44 -13.94 7.49 -9.05
C ASN A 44 -14.41 7.16 -7.62
N HIS A 45 -13.61 6.46 -6.81
CA HIS A 45 -13.88 6.29 -5.38
C HIS A 45 -13.69 7.59 -4.61
N ALA A 46 -12.81 8.47 -5.09
CA ALA A 46 -12.59 9.80 -4.56
C ALA A 46 -12.78 10.87 -5.64
N GLN A 47 -13.51 11.95 -5.31
CA GLN A 47 -13.77 13.06 -6.24
C GLN A 47 -12.51 13.84 -6.63
N ASN A 48 -11.48 13.85 -5.77
CA ASN A 48 -10.21 14.53 -6.01
C ASN A 48 -9.13 14.01 -5.05
N ILE A 49 -7.88 14.43 -5.28
CA ILE A 49 -6.71 13.98 -4.52
C ILE A 49 -6.80 14.32 -3.02
N LYS A 50 -7.42 15.46 -2.66
CA LYS A 50 -7.61 15.85 -1.25
C LYS A 50 -8.60 14.92 -0.53
N SER A 51 -9.67 14.53 -1.22
CA SER A 51 -10.63 13.54 -0.73
C SER A 51 -10.00 12.16 -0.60
N ALA A 52 -9.20 11.74 -1.60
CA ALA A 52 -8.47 10.47 -1.56
C ALA A 52 -7.52 10.41 -0.36
N LYS A 53 -6.78 11.49 -0.07
CA LYS A 53 -5.93 11.59 1.12
C LYS A 53 -6.72 11.33 2.41
N ARG A 54 -7.89 11.98 2.57
CA ARG A 54 -8.76 11.78 3.74
C ARG A 54 -9.32 10.35 3.82
N MET A 55 -9.60 9.70 2.69
CA MET A 55 -10.07 8.31 2.68
C MET A 55 -8.98 7.36 3.16
N VAL A 56 -7.74 7.57 2.73
CA VAL A 56 -6.57 6.80 3.17
C VAL A 56 -6.31 7.01 4.67
N GLU A 57 -6.32 8.26 5.15
CA GLU A 57 -6.13 8.57 6.59
C GLU A 57 -7.22 7.98 7.49
N ARG A 58 -8.44 7.78 6.96
CA ARG A 58 -9.57 7.16 7.67
C ARG A 58 -9.67 5.66 7.47
N PHE A 59 -8.71 5.02 6.77
CA PHE A 59 -8.70 3.59 6.49
C PHE A 59 -10.04 3.07 5.92
N ARG A 60 -10.63 3.82 4.98
CA ARG A 60 -11.89 3.42 4.35
C ARG A 60 -11.72 2.04 3.67
N PRO A 61 -12.73 1.15 3.69
CA PRO A 61 -12.61 -0.21 3.16
C PRO A 61 -12.06 -0.29 1.73
N GLN A 62 -12.50 0.62 0.86
CA GLN A 62 -12.09 0.68 -0.55
C GLN A 62 -10.59 0.87 -0.74
N VAL A 63 -9.90 1.43 0.25
CA VAL A 63 -8.44 1.64 0.22
C VAL A 63 -7.70 0.31 0.17
N TRP A 64 -8.24 -0.74 0.80
CA TRP A 64 -7.58 -2.04 0.88
C TRP A 64 -7.64 -2.79 -0.46
N ASP A 65 -8.77 -2.72 -1.15
CA ASP A 65 -8.95 -3.33 -2.47
C ASP A 65 -8.01 -2.65 -3.50
N VAL A 66 -7.94 -1.31 -3.46
CA VAL A 66 -7.02 -0.53 -4.29
C VAL A 66 -5.56 -0.82 -3.94
N LEU A 67 -5.24 -1.00 -2.66
CA LEU A 67 -3.87 -1.32 -2.24
C LEU A 67 -3.42 -2.67 -2.80
N GLU A 68 -4.29 -3.68 -2.79
CA GLU A 68 -4.00 -5.01 -3.34
C GLU A 68 -3.73 -4.96 -4.86
N GLU A 69 -4.49 -4.16 -5.60
CA GLU A 69 -4.23 -3.91 -7.01
C GLU A 69 -2.87 -3.23 -7.22
N VAL A 70 -2.57 -2.19 -6.43
CA VAL A 70 -1.34 -1.40 -6.57
C VAL A 70 -0.08 -2.19 -6.24
N ILE A 71 -0.11 -3.11 -5.26
CA ILE A 71 1.07 -3.91 -4.89
C ILE A 71 1.33 -5.07 -5.85
N THR A 72 0.34 -5.42 -6.69
CA THR A 72 0.49 -6.52 -7.65
C THR A 72 1.61 -6.18 -8.64
N GLU A 73 2.57 -7.11 -8.79
CA GLU A 73 3.76 -6.97 -9.64
C GLU A 73 4.67 -5.75 -9.35
N HIS A 74 4.57 -5.15 -8.16
CA HIS A 74 5.45 -4.07 -7.71
C HIS A 74 6.46 -4.58 -6.68
N PRO A 75 7.71 -4.89 -7.07
CA PRO A 75 8.71 -5.43 -6.16
C PRO A 75 9.15 -4.40 -5.11
N VAL A 76 9.54 -4.91 -3.95
CA VAL A 76 10.14 -4.12 -2.86
C VAL A 76 11.56 -4.62 -2.57
N LEU A 77 12.39 -3.75 -1.98
CA LEU A 77 13.74 -4.09 -1.56
C LEU A 77 13.77 -4.34 -0.05
N LEU A 78 14.41 -5.45 0.36
CA LEU A 78 14.63 -5.84 1.75
C LEU A 78 16.14 -5.88 2.06
#